data_AF-A0A965WZR4-F1
#
_entry.id   AF-A0A965WZR4-F1
#
_cell.length_a   1.000
_cell.length_b   1.000
_cell.length_c   1.000
_cell.angle_alpha   90.00
_cell.angle_beta   90.00
_cell.angle_gamma   90.00
#
_symmetry.space_group_name_H-M   'P 1'
#
loop_
_entity.id
_entity.type
_entity.pdbx_description
1 polymer ?
#
loop_
_entity_poly.entity_id
_entity_poly.type
_entity_poly.pdbx_seq_one_letter_code
_entity_poly.pdbx_strand_id
1 'polypeptide(L)'
;MNRPIIAVPMGDPAGIGPEIIVKTIADPAVSALAKVLVIGDRRVLERAIACCQVPVQIRPVSTPGLCQGETGVLDLIDLDNADPTRYALGKVSALCGQ
;
A
#
# COMPACT_ATOMS: atom_id res chain seq x y z
N MET A 1 -9.68 -23.29 4.20
CA MET A 1 -8.98 -23.01 2.92
C MET A 1 -7.92 -21.96 3.18
N ASN A 2 -6.72 -22.09 2.60
CA ASN A 2 -5.64 -21.10 2.77
C ASN A 2 -5.91 -19.93 1.81
N ARG A 3 -5.97 -18.69 2.33
CA ARG A 3 -6.14 -17.49 1.49
C ARG A 3 -4.88 -17.27 0.64
N PRO A 4 -5.00 -16.98 -0.67
CA PRO A 4 -3.83 -16.69 -1.50
C PRO A 4 -3.16 -15.40 -1.06
N ILE A 5 -1.84 -15.32 -1.27
CA ILE A 5 -1.10 -14.05 -1.15
C ILE A 5 -1.15 -13.37 -2.52
N ILE A 6 -1.61 -12.13 -2.56
CA ILE A 6 -1.69 -11.31 -3.78
C ILE A 6 -0.76 -10.11 -3.60
N ALA A 7 0.25 -10.01 -4.46
CA ALA A 7 1.12 -8.85 -4.52
C ALA A 7 0.39 -7.71 -5.25
N VAL A 8 0.34 -6.54 -4.61
CA VAL A 8 -0.28 -5.33 -5.16
C VAL A 8 0.80 -4.24 -5.23
N PRO A 9 1.27 -3.87 -6.44
CA PRO A 9 2.16 -2.73 -6.57
C PRO A 9 1.41 -1.45 -6.23
N MET A 10 2.07 -0.52 -5.54
CA MET A 10 1.50 0.79 -5.20
C MET A 10 1.10 1.60 -6.43
N GLY A 11 1.85 1.44 -7.53
CA GLY A 11 1.69 2.22 -8.74
C GLY A 11 2.29 3.63 -8.61
N ASP A 12 1.79 4.56 -9.42
CA ASP A 12 2.24 5.95 -9.43
C ASP A 12 1.94 6.62 -8.07
N PRO A 13 2.97 7.10 -7.34
CA PRO A 13 2.83 7.68 -6.02
C PRO A 13 2.20 9.09 -6.02
N ALA A 14 2.02 9.71 -7.20
CA ALA A 14 1.28 10.94 -7.43
C ALA A 14 -0.18 10.71 -7.90
N GLY A 15 -0.51 9.48 -8.30
CA GLY A 15 -1.86 9.06 -8.64
C GLY A 15 -2.72 8.75 -7.41
N ILE A 16 -3.85 8.07 -7.63
CA ILE A 16 -4.80 7.67 -6.57
C ILE A 16 -4.59 6.23 -6.06
N GLY A 17 -3.62 5.51 -6.62
CA GLY A 17 -3.33 4.11 -6.28
C GLY A 17 -3.10 3.89 -4.78
N PRO A 18 -2.23 4.70 -4.12
CA PRO A 18 -2.02 4.63 -2.68
C PRO A 18 -3.32 4.74 -1.86
N GLU A 19 -4.21 5.67 -2.22
CA GLU A 19 -5.49 5.90 -1.55
C GLU A 19 -6.47 4.74 -1.72
N ILE A 20 -6.50 4.13 -2.90
CA ILE A 20 -7.31 2.93 -3.17
C ILE A 20 -6.80 1.78 -2.31
N ILE A 21 -5.48 1.56 -2.26
CA ILE A 21 -4.87 0.48 -1.50
C ILE A 21 -5.23 0.57 -0.02
N VAL A 22 -5.05 1.74 0.61
CA VAL A 22 -5.32 1.87 2.05
C VAL A 22 -6.80 1.68 2.39
N LYS A 23 -7.72 2.09 1.50
CA LYS A 23 -9.17 1.82 1.64
C LYS A 23 -9.48 0.34 1.48
N THR A 24 -8.84 -0.33 0.53
CA THR A 24 -8.95 -1.78 0.31
C THR A 24 -8.47 -2.58 1.53
N ILE A 25 -7.36 -2.18 2.16
CA ILE A 25 -6.86 -2.85 3.38
C ILE A 25 -7.79 -2.65 4.60
N ALA A 26 -8.51 -1.52 4.64
CA ALA A 26 -9.49 -1.24 5.69
C ALA A 26 -10.78 -2.07 5.55
N ASP A 27 -11.04 -2.68 4.39
CA ASP A 27 -12.26 -3.45 4.12
C ASP A 27 -12.12 -4.93 4.56
N PRO A 28 -12.90 -5.41 5.54
CA PRO A 28 -12.89 -6.81 5.97
C PRO A 28 -13.24 -7.81 4.86
N ALA A 29 -13.99 -7.40 3.83
CA ALA A 29 -14.32 -8.28 2.70
C ALA A 29 -13.08 -8.69 1.91
N VAL A 30 -12.06 -7.81 1.86
CA VAL A 30 -10.81 -8.08 1.14
C VAL A 30 -9.97 -9.10 1.90
N SER A 31 -9.80 -8.90 3.21
CA SER A 31 -9.04 -9.85 4.05
C SER A 31 -9.71 -11.21 4.11
N ALA A 32 -11.04 -11.31 3.96
CA ALA A 32 -11.73 -12.60 3.83
C ALA A 32 -11.33 -13.38 2.56
N LEU A 33 -10.98 -12.68 1.48
CA LEU A 33 -10.67 -13.27 0.17
C LEU A 33 -9.18 -13.56 -0.03
N ALA A 34 -8.30 -12.66 0.41
CA ALA A 34 -6.86 -12.75 0.14
C ALA A 34 -6.00 -12.14 1.26
N LYS A 35 -4.72 -12.50 1.25
CA LYS A 35 -3.67 -11.80 1.98
C LYS A 35 -3.01 -10.81 1.03
N VAL A 36 -3.29 -9.52 1.20
CA VAL A 36 -2.75 -8.48 0.33
C VAL A 36 -1.36 -8.09 0.81
N LEU A 37 -0.36 -8.25 -0.07
CA LEU A 37 1.01 -7.83 0.15
C LEU A 37 1.28 -6.62 -0.74
N VAL A 38 1.47 -5.45 -0.15
CA VAL A 38 1.75 -4.23 -0.90
C VAL A 38 3.25 -4.13 -1.17
N ILE A 39 3.61 -3.70 -2.38
CA ILE A 39 4.99 -3.38 -2.76
C ILE A 39 5.01 -1.89 -3.13
N GLY A 40 5.77 -1.08 -2.39
CA GLY A 40 5.78 0.36 -2.60
C GLY A 40 6.59 1.11 -1.56
N ASP A 41 6.29 2.40 -1.39
CA ASP A 41 6.99 3.27 -0.45
C ASP A 41 6.11 3.56 0.78
N ARG A 42 6.67 3.31 1.96
CA ARG A 42 5.96 3.54 3.22
C ARG A 42 5.45 4.96 3.39
N ARG A 43 6.25 5.98 3.05
CA ARG A 43 5.90 7.38 3.28
C ARG A 43 4.71 7.81 2.43
N VAL A 44 4.62 7.28 1.21
CA VAL A 44 3.48 7.51 0.32
C VAL A 44 2.21 6.88 0.88
N LEU A 45 2.30 5.65 1.38
CA LEU A 45 1.17 4.95 1.99
C LEU A 45 0.74 5.59 3.32
N GLU A 46 1.67 6.05 4.16
CA GLU A 46 1.36 6.83 5.37
C GLU A 46 0.62 8.13 5.04
N ARG A 47 1.06 8.85 4.00
CA ARG A 47 0.33 10.03 3.50
C ARG A 47 -1.06 9.67 3.02
N ALA A 48 -1.23 8.55 2.32
CA ALA A 48 -2.54 8.07 1.86
C ALA A 48 -3.47 7.68 3.02
N ILE A 49 -2.95 7.02 4.06
CA ILE A 49 -3.68 6.69 5.30
C ILE A 49 -4.18 7.98 5.95
N ALA A 50 -3.31 8.97 6.12
CA ALA A 50 -3.65 10.27 6.70
C ALA A 50 -4.71 11.02 5.86
N CYS A 51 -4.56 11.01 4.53
CA CYS A 51 -5.49 11.65 3.59
C CYS A 51 -6.89 11.00 3.63
N CYS A 52 -6.95 9.67 3.64
CA CYS A 52 -8.20 8.92 3.62
C CYS A 52 -8.86 8.74 4.99
N GLN A 53 -8.13 9.06 6.07
CA GLN A 53 -8.58 8.89 7.46
C GLN A 53 -9.05 7.47 7.77
N VAL A 54 -8.33 6.47 7.24
CA VAL A 54 -8.65 5.05 7.46
C VAL A 54 -7.87 4.48 8.65
N PRO A 55 -8.44 3.53 9.41
CA PRO A 55 -7.79 2.93 10.57
C PRO A 55 -6.83 1.82 10.13
N VAL A 56 -5.80 2.18 9.37
CA VAL A 56 -4.80 1.24 8.83
C VAL A 56 -3.44 1.47 9.47
N GLN A 57 -2.77 0.38 9.86
CA GLN A 57 -1.38 0.38 10.32
C GLN A 57 -0.50 -0.32 9.29
N ILE A 58 0.72 0.17 9.08
CA ILE A 58 1.68 -0.47 8.19
C ILE A 58 2.55 -1.43 8.99
N ARG A 59 2.66 -2.67 8.51
CA ARG A 59 3.60 -3.68 8.99
C ARG A 59 4.62 -3.98 7.88
N PRO A 60 5.87 -3.52 8.02
CA PRO A 60 6.93 -3.90 7.10
C PRO A 60 7.20 -5.40 7.16
N VAL A 61 7.35 -6.03 6.00
CA VAL A 61 7.70 -7.45 5.84
C VAL A 61 8.82 -7.60 4.83
N SER A 62 9.73 -8.56 5.06
CA SER A 62 10.89 -8.79 4.18
C SER A 62 10.63 -9.82 3.08
N THR A 63 9.65 -10.71 3.27
CA THR A 63 9.32 -11.75 2.29
C THR A 63 7.81 -12.00 2.24
N PRO A 64 7.28 -12.50 1.11
CA PRO A 64 5.85 -12.79 0.99
C PRO A 64 5.30 -13.75 2.05
N GLY A 65 6.13 -14.68 2.54
CA GLY A 65 5.71 -15.67 3.56
C GLY A 65 5.35 -15.06 4.92
N LEU A 66 5.77 -13.82 5.19
CA LEU A 66 5.44 -13.09 6.42
C LEU A 66 4.11 -12.32 6.32
N CYS A 67 3.47 -12.29 5.15
CA CYS A 67 2.17 -11.65 4.96
C CYS A 67 1.07 -12.41 5.73
N GLN A 68 0.40 -11.69 6.62
CA GLN A 68 -0.68 -12.23 7.45
C GLN A 68 -2.05 -11.87 6.88
N GLY A 69 -2.16 -10.72 6.19
CA GLY A 69 -3.38 -10.25 5.55
C GLY A 69 -4.51 -10.01 6.56
N GLU A 70 -4.20 -9.25 7.61
CA GLU A 70 -5.18 -8.88 8.65
C GLU A 70 -5.92 -7.60 8.24
N THR A 71 -7.21 -7.51 8.57
CA THR A 71 -8.00 -6.29 8.30
C THR A 71 -7.37 -5.11 9.02
N GLY A 72 -7.19 -3.99 8.30
CA GLY A 72 -6.57 -2.78 8.87
C GLY A 72 -5.06 -2.88 9.07
N VAL A 73 -4.40 -3.95 8.62
CA VAL A 73 -2.93 -4.06 8.65
C VAL A 73 -2.40 -4.22 7.22
N LEU A 74 -1.63 -3.24 6.78
CA LEU A 74 -1.00 -3.21 5.47
C LEU A 74 0.37 -3.88 5.58
N ASP A 75 0.48 -5.13 5.11
CA ASP A 75 1.76 -5.83 4.97
C ASP A 75 2.53 -5.24 3.78
N LEU A 76 3.71 -4.66 4.05
CA LEU A 76 4.46 -3.86 3.07
C LEU A 76 5.87 -4.41 2.83
N ILE A 77 6.20 -4.69 1.57
CA ILE A 77 7.60 -4.68 1.10
C ILE A 77 7.93 -3.22 0.76
N ASP A 78 8.73 -2.60 1.62
CA ASP A 78 9.09 -1.19 1.55
C ASP A 78 10.31 -0.99 0.66
N LEU A 79 10.13 -0.26 -0.44
CA LEU A 79 11.17 0.00 -1.44
C LEU A 79 11.95 1.30 -1.16
N ASP A 80 11.42 2.19 -0.31
CA ASP A 80 12.03 3.48 0.03
C ASP A 80 12.50 4.29 -1.21
N ASN A 81 11.72 4.28 -2.29
CA ASN A 81 12.12 4.83 -3.60
C ASN A 81 11.23 5.97 -4.11
N ALA A 82 10.17 6.37 -3.40
CA ALA A 82 9.20 7.35 -3.86
C ALA A 82 8.99 8.47 -2.82
N ASP A 83 10.01 9.29 -2.60
CA ASP A 83 9.96 10.42 -1.65
C ASP A 83 8.82 11.40 -2.00
N PRO A 84 7.79 11.53 -1.13
CA PRO A 84 6.61 12.35 -1.38
C PRO A 84 6.87 13.85 -1.44
N THR A 85 8.07 14.32 -1.08
CA THR A 85 8.47 15.74 -1.18
C THR A 85 8.97 16.14 -2.56
N ARG A 86 9.24 15.16 -3.44
CA ARG A 86 9.89 15.38 -4.75
C ARG A 86 8.92 15.46 -5.92
N TYR A 87 7.62 15.36 -5.68
CA TYR A 87 6.58 15.44 -6.70
C TYR A 87 5.28 16.03 -6.12
N ALA A 88 4.35 16.39 -7.00
CA ALA A 88 3.04 16.90 -6.63
C ALA A 88 1.94 15.90 -7.02
N LEU A 89 0.95 15.71 -6.15
CA LEU A 89 -0.23 14.88 -6.45
C LEU A 89 -0.95 15.38 -7.71
N GLY A 90 -1.41 14.45 -8.54
CA GLY A 90 -2.15 14.74 -9.77
C GLY A 90 -1.34 15.44 -10.86
N LYS A 91 -0.01 15.54 -10.72
CA LYS A 91 0.88 16.09 -11.75
C LYS A 91 1.82 15.01 -12.27
N VAL A 92 1.93 14.93 -13.60
CA VAL A 92 2.85 14.01 -14.27
C VAL A 92 4.28 14.30 -13.84
N SER A 93 5.03 13.25 -13.48
CA SER A 93 6.42 13.31 -13.05
C SER A 93 7.17 12.07 -13.50
N ALA A 94 8.36 12.24 -14.08
CA ALA A 94 9.22 11.11 -14.47
C ALA A 94 9.64 10.26 -13.27
N LEU A 95 9.82 10.88 -12.09
CA LEU A 95 10.16 10.19 -10.85
C LEU A 95 9.08 9.20 -10.43
N CYS A 96 7.82 9.47 -10.75
CA CYS A 96 6.69 8.62 -10.40
C CYS A 96 6.54 7.37 -11.29
N GLY A 97 7.32 7.27 -12.37
CA GLY A 97 7.27 6.15 -13.33
C GLY A 97 8.56 5.31 -13.38
N GLN A 98 9.47 5.49 -12.43
CA GLN A 98 10.71 4.70 -12.30
C GLN A 98 10.45 3.40 -11.54
#